data_AF-B9GBP0-F1
#
_entry.id   AF-B9GBP0-F1
#
_cell.length_a   1.000
_cell.length_b   1.000
_cell.length_c   1.000
_cell.angle_alpha   90.00
_cell.angle_beta   90.00
_cell.angle_gamma   90.00
#
_symmetry.space_group_name_H-M   'P 1'
#
loop_
_entity.id
_entity.type
_entity.pdbx_description
1 polymer ?
#
loop_
_entity_poly.entity_id
_entity_poly.type
_entity_poly.pdbx_seq_one_letter_code
_entity_poly.pdbx_strand_id
1 'polypeptide(L)' 'MDASALSNPRLQAMLEEEKRKAMANEFVAKLTDVCWDKCITGSIGSSFSNSEASCLSNCAKRFLELKMLTMQRVSSPR' A
#
# COMPACT_ATOMS: atom_id res chain seq x y z
N MET A 1 -27.40 2.44 17.88
CA MET A 1 -26.77 1.71 16.76
C MET A 1 -27.14 0.25 16.95
N ASP A 2 -28.10 -0.27 16.19
CA ASP A 2 -28.59 -1.64 16.36
C ASP A 2 -27.53 -2.66 15.93
N ALA A 3 -26.97 -3.38 16.90
CA ALA A 3 -25.95 -4.41 16.69
C ALA A 3 -26.39 -5.53 15.73
N SER A 4 -27.70 -5.71 15.55
CA SER A 4 -28.31 -6.68 14.63
C SER A 4 -28.04 -6.40 13.14
N ALA A 5 -27.64 -5.18 12.77
CA ALA A 5 -27.26 -4.88 11.40
C ALA A 5 -25.91 -5.50 11.02
N LEU A 6 -24.96 -5.59 11.97
CA LEU A 6 -23.62 -6.16 11.75
C LEU A 6 -23.62 -7.68 11.52
N SER A 7 -24.70 -8.38 11.86
CA SER A 7 -24.87 -9.81 11.57
C SER A 7 -25.53 -10.08 10.21
N ASN A 8 -25.90 -9.05 9.44
CA ASN A 8 -26.43 -9.20 8.08
C ASN A 8 -25.31 -9.67 7.12
N PRO A 9 -25.43 -10.85 6.48
CA PRO A 9 -24.38 -11.39 5.60
C PRO A 9 -24.02 -10.48 4.42
N ARG A 10 -24.99 -9.71 3.89
CA ARG A 10 -24.72 -8.75 2.80
C ARG A 10 -23.89 -7.57 3.29
N LEU A 11 -24.20 -7.06 4.49
CA LEU A 11 -23.43 -5.98 5.08
C LEU A 11 -22.00 -6.44 5.39
N GLN A 12 -21.82 -7.65 5.90
CA GLN A 12 -20.48 -8.22 6.14
C GLN A 12 -19.67 -8.34 4.86
N ALA A 13 -20.27 -8.81 3.76
CA ALA A 13 -19.61 -8.90 2.47
C ALA A 13 -19.19 -7.52 1.94
N MET A 14 -20.07 -6.52 2.01
CA MET A 14 -19.75 -5.14 1.63
C MET A 14 -18.63 -4.55 2.50
N LEU A 15 -18.67 -4.79 3.81
CA LEU A 15 -17.67 -4.29 4.73
C LEU A 15 -16.29 -4.90 4.45
N GLU A 16 -16.22 -6.20 4.15
CA GLU A 16 -14.95 -6.85 3.81
C GLU A 16 -14.39 -6.35 2.47
N GLU A 17 -15.25 -6.08 1.48
CA GLU A 17 -14.84 -5.47 0.22
C GLU A 17 -14.26 -4.06 0.44
N GLU A 18 -14.96 -3.21 1.21
CA GLU A 18 -14.51 -1.85 1.51
C GLU A 18 -13.23 -1.84 2.35
N LYS A 19 -13.11 -2.77 3.30
CA LYS A 19 -11.87 -2.97 4.05
C LYS A 19 -10.71 -3.35 3.14
N ARG A 20 -10.93 -4.24 2.16
CA ARG A 20 -9.90 -4.59 1.16
C ARG A 20 -9.48 -3.39 0.32
N LYS A 21 -10.43 -2.57 -0.13
CA LYS A 21 -10.15 -1.32 -0.87
C LYS A 21 -9.37 -0.33 -0.01
N ALA A 22 -9.78 -0.11 1.24
CA ALA A 22 -9.11 0.78 2.17
C ALA A 22 -7.65 0.35 2.42
N MET A 23 -7.41 -0.95 2.65
CA MET A 23 -6.06 -1.49 2.82
C MET A 23 -5.19 -1.30 1.56
N ALA A 24 -5.76 -1.52 0.37
CA ALA A 24 -5.05 -1.29 -0.88
C ALA A 24 -4.69 0.20 -1.07
N ASN A 25 -5.61 1.11 -0.76
CA ASN A 25 -5.39 2.55 -0.85
C ASN A 25 -4.33 3.01 0.15
N GLU A 26 -4.34 2.53 1.39
CA GLU A 26 -3.29 2.83 2.38
C GLU A 26 -1.93 2.33 1.89
N PHE A 27 -1.88 1.15 1.29
CA PHE A 27 -0.65 0.59 0.74
C PHE A 27 -0.10 1.45 -0.42
N VAL A 28 -0.95 1.86 -1.36
CA VAL A 28 -0.57 2.77 -2.45
C VAL A 28 -0.09 4.11 -1.90
N ALA A 29 -0.81 4.70 -0.93
CA ALA A 29 -0.41 5.96 -0.33
C ALA A 29 0.98 5.89 0.32
N LYS A 30 1.27 4.81 1.06
CA LYS A 30 2.61 4.63 1.67
C LYS A 30 3.71 4.37 0.64
N LEU A 31 3.41 3.65 -0.44
CA LEU A 31 4.34 3.50 -1.56
C LEU A 31 4.66 4.84 -2.20
N THR A 32 3.63 5.64 -2.48
CA THR A 32 3.78 6.98 -3.06
C THR A 32 4.66 7.84 -2.17
N ASP A 33 4.35 7.95 -0.89
CA ASP A 33 5.10 8.78 0.08
C ASP A 33 6.58 8.37 0.16
N VAL A 34 6.84 7.08 0.43
CA VAL A 34 8.20 6.57 0.61
C VAL A 34 9.02 6.65 -0.68
N CYS A 35 8.43 6.33 -1.82
CA CYS A 35 9.17 6.35 -3.09
C CYS A 35 9.32 7.76 -3.66
N TRP A 36 8.40 8.67 -3.36
CA TRP A 36 8.55 10.08 -3.69
C TRP A 36 9.80 10.66 -3.03
N ASP A 37 9.90 10.57 -1.70
CA ASP A 37 11.04 11.10 -0.94
C ASP A 37 12.39 10.51 -1.35
N LYS A 38 12.39 9.25 -1.81
CA LYS A 38 13.61 8.55 -2.23
C LYS A 38 14.05 8.86 -3.64
N CYS A 39 13.10 9.04 -4.56
CA CYS A 39 13.39 9.08 -5.98
C CYS A 39 13.27 10.46 -6.60
N ILE A 40 12.42 11.35 -6.05
CA ILE A 40 12.17 12.67 -6.60
C ILE A 40 12.93 13.70 -5.77
N THR A 41 14.21 13.87 -6.10
CA THR A 41 15.14 14.77 -5.39
C THR A 41 15.56 15.99 -6.22
N GLY A 42 15.20 16.01 -7.50
CA GLY A 42 15.52 17.09 -8.43
C GLY A 42 14.36 18.05 -8.67
N SER A 43 14.51 18.88 -9.71
CA SER A 43 13.45 19.79 -10.15
C SER A 43 12.26 19.02 -10.71
N ILE A 44 11.06 19.38 -10.28
CA ILE A 44 9.82 18.76 -10.76
C ILE A 44 9.49 19.29 -12.16
N GLY A 45 9.56 18.41 -13.16
CA GLY A 45 9.16 18.67 -14.54
C GLY A 45 7.76 18.15 -14.87
N SER A 46 7.32 18.30 -16.12
CA SER A 46 6.06 17.75 -16.63
C SER A 46 6.05 16.21 -16.74
N SER A 47 7.22 15.59 -16.62
CA SER A 47 7.43 14.14 -16.69
C SER A 47 8.61 13.75 -15.83
N PHE A 48 8.62 12.50 -15.34
CA PHE A 48 9.79 11.93 -14.70
C PHE A 48 10.92 11.73 -15.71
N SER A 49 12.14 12.00 -15.29
CA SER A 49 13.34 11.56 -15.99
C SER A 49 13.43 10.03 -16.03
N ASN A 50 14.23 9.49 -16.95
CA ASN A 50 14.47 8.05 -17.04
C ASN A 50 15.03 7.46 -15.74
N SER A 51 15.88 8.22 -15.02
CA SER A 51 16.42 7.84 -13.72
C SER A 51 15.35 7.80 -12.63
N GLU A 52 14.47 8.79 -12.57
CA GLU A 52 13.36 8.83 -11.60
C GLU A 52 12.37 7.68 -11.86
N ALA A 53 11.97 7.46 -13.11
CA ALA A 53 11.07 6.35 -13.47
C ALA A 53 11.67 4.98 -13.11
N SER A 54 12.97 4.79 -13.35
CA SER A 54 13.69 3.57 -12.97
C SER A 54 13.79 3.43 -11.44
N CYS A 55 14.06 4.53 -10.73
CA CYS A 55 14.10 4.54 -9.27
C CYS A 55 12.74 4.18 -8.67
N LEU A 56 11.65 4.81 -9.11
CA LEU A 56 10.29 4.55 -8.64
C LEU A 56 9.90 3.08 -8.81
N SER A 57 10.19 2.51 -9.99
CA SER A 57 9.92 1.09 -10.29
C SER A 57 10.67 0.15 -9.33
N ASN A 58 11.95 0.43 -9.08
CA ASN A 58 12.77 -0.34 -8.15
C ASN A 58 12.32 -0.15 -6.69
N CYS A 59 12.00 1.08 -6.30
CA CYS A 59 11.54 1.40 -4.95
C CYS A 59 10.25 0.65 -4.62
N ALA A 60 9.25 0.68 -5.50
CA ALA A 60 7.99 -0.02 -5.28
C ALA A 60 8.18 -1.53 -5.14
N LYS A 61 9.01 -2.14 -6.00
CA LYS A 61 9.35 -3.57 -5.92
C LYS A 61 10.03 -3.92 -4.59
N ARG A 62 11.05 -3.15 -4.19
CA ARG A 62 11.78 -3.41 -2.94
C ARG A 62 10.93 -3.19 -1.69
N PHE A 63 10.05 -2.20 -1.71
CA PHE A 63 9.13 -1.95 -0.59
C PHE A 63 8.18 -3.13 -0.39
N LEU A 64 7.57 -3.65 -1.46
CA LEU A 64 6.69 -4.82 -1.38
C LEU A 64 7.43 -6.05 -0.85
N GLU A 65 8.61 -6.35 -1.41
CA GLU A 65 9.45 -7.48 -0.97
C GLU A 65 9.78 -7.38 0.53
N LEU A 66 10.19 -6.21 1.00
CA LEU A 66 10.49 -5.96 2.41
C LEU A 66 9.26 -6.11 3.30
N LYS A 67 8.11 -5.58 2.88
CA LYS A 67 6.85 -5.68 3.64
C LYS A 67 6.41 -7.13 3.78
N MET A 68 6.46 -7.92 2.70
CA MET A 68 6.13 -9.35 2.74
C MET A 68 7.07 -10.12 3.66
N LEU A 69 8.38 -9.89 3.54
CA LEU A 69 9.36 -10.52 4.42
C LEU A 69 9.11 -10.16 5.88
N THR A 70 8.83 -8.89 6.17
CA THR A 70 8.52 -8.42 7.53
C THR A 70 7.28 -9.11 8.07
N MET A 71 6.19 -9.19 7.29
CA MET A 71 4.98 -9.89 7.69
C MET A 71 5.25 -11.37 7.98
N GLN A 72 5.99 -12.07 7.11
CA GLN A 72 6.37 -13.47 7.32
C GLN A 72 7.15 -13.69 8.62
N ARG A 73 8.05 -12.76 8.97
CA ARG A 73 8.83 -12.83 10.21
C ARG A 73 7.98 -12.55 11.44
N VAL A 74 7.02 -11.63 11.35
CA VAL A 74 6.10 -11.32 12.45
C VAL A 74 5.10 -12.45 12.68
N SER A 75 4.62 -13.09 11.61
CA SER A 75 3.68 -14.21 11.68
C SER A 75 4.32 -15.55 12.07
N SER A 76 5.66 -15.63 12.03
CA SER A 76 6.41 -16.82 12.46
C SER A 76 7.10 -16.53 13.79
N PRO A 77 6.37 -16.62 14.93
CA PRO A 77 6.99 -16.50 16.23
C PRO A 77 7.97 -17.68 16.42
N ARG A 78 9.21 -17.35 16.79
CA ARG A 78 10.19 -18.33 17.27
C ARG A 78 9.76 -18.88 18.63
#